data_AF-A0A2G8S004-F1
#
_entry.id   AF-A0A2G8S004-F1
#
_cell.length_a   1.000
_cell.length_b   1.000
_cell.length_c   1.000
_cell.angle_alpha   90.00
_cell.angle_beta   90.00
_cell.angle_gamma   90.00
#
_symmetry.space_group_name_H-M   'P 1'
#
loop_
_entity.id
_entity.type
_entity.pdbx_description
1 polymer ?
#
loop_
_entity_poly.entity_id
_entity_poly.type
_entity_poly.pdbx_seq_one_letter_code
_entity_poly.pdbx_strand_id
1 'polypeptide(L)'
;MWLLNTARAELEFFPTPESVPRGYAILSHVWDKTEQTFQDIQALRIKCAEDGTNPRDLVCDKVRAFCVLAERAGHEWGWADMCCIDKTSSTELSEAIVSMYRYYSLAEVCYAYLRDVPTTSEDDLRGPDSESAFRASRWHKRGWTLQELIAPSLVLFLSCTWEILGSKADLADLLEEITRVPAAVLRLEDEHSAHCVAARMSWAADRETTRPEDEVYCLMGIFGIFMPPLYGEGKNAFLRLQEEIMKQVDDPSIFAWGDVYSIPMADLDDDQVLNVWSRNFPKRMATVYGSFANSPSDFRLGHRMKHSAERRPPRQTFWERFKRVSRHSPNSPVDM
;
A
#
# COMPACT_ATOMS: atom_id res chain seq x y z
N MET A 1 11.46 -13.94 -4.82
CA MET A 1 10.18 -13.45 -5.37
C MET A 1 9.86 -14.22 -6.64
N TRP A 2 8.64 -14.76 -6.76
CA TRP A 2 8.19 -15.39 -8.00
C TRP A 2 7.54 -14.37 -8.93
N LEU A 3 7.67 -14.56 -10.24
CA LEU A 3 7.10 -13.72 -11.28
C LEU A 3 6.46 -14.59 -12.37
N LEU A 4 5.34 -14.12 -12.93
CA LEU A 4 4.74 -14.70 -14.11
C LEU A 4 5.51 -14.27 -15.36
N ASN A 5 5.91 -15.22 -16.18
CA ASN A 5 6.26 -14.95 -17.56
C ASN A 5 4.98 -14.55 -18.32
N THR A 6 4.94 -13.38 -18.93
CA THR A 6 3.72 -12.83 -19.53
C THR A 6 3.28 -13.58 -20.79
N ALA A 7 4.19 -14.26 -21.50
CA ALA A 7 3.87 -15.05 -22.69
C ALA A 7 3.20 -16.39 -22.35
N ARG A 8 3.54 -16.98 -21.19
CA ARG A 8 3.11 -18.34 -20.81
C ARG A 8 2.32 -18.46 -19.51
N ALA A 9 2.27 -17.41 -18.69
CA ALA A 9 1.73 -17.44 -17.33
C ALA A 9 2.38 -18.51 -16.43
N GLU A 10 3.68 -18.78 -16.65
CA GLU A 10 4.48 -19.70 -15.83
C GLU A 10 5.26 -18.92 -14.78
N LEU A 11 5.47 -19.52 -13.61
CA LEU A 11 6.18 -18.88 -12.50
C LEU A 11 7.69 -19.16 -12.56
N GLU A 12 8.48 -18.10 -12.49
CA GLU A 12 9.93 -18.13 -12.38
C GLU A 12 10.40 -17.40 -11.11
N PHE A 13 11.42 -17.94 -10.46
CA PHE A 13 11.94 -17.39 -9.21
C PHE A 13 13.11 -16.44 -9.47
N PHE A 14 13.03 -15.26 -8.86
CA PHE A 14 14.10 -14.27 -8.83
C PHE A 14 14.54 -14.02 -7.38
N PRO A 15 15.86 -14.03 -7.09
CA PRO A 15 16.36 -13.80 -5.73
C PRO A 15 15.98 -12.43 -5.16
N THR A 16 15.97 -11.39 -6.00
CA THR A 16 15.59 -10.04 -5.61
C THR A 16 14.81 -9.33 -6.74
N PRO A 17 13.93 -8.36 -6.43
CA PRO A 17 13.23 -7.60 -7.47
C PRO A 17 14.19 -6.85 -8.41
N GLU A 18 15.36 -6.43 -7.96
CA GLU A 18 16.37 -5.77 -8.80
C GLU A 18 17.08 -6.73 -9.76
N SER A 19 17.03 -8.04 -9.50
CA SER A 19 17.64 -9.05 -10.37
C SER A 19 16.79 -9.38 -11.61
N VAL A 20 15.58 -8.83 -11.69
CA VAL A 20 14.63 -9.08 -12.78
C VAL A 20 15.08 -8.34 -14.04
N PRO A 21 15.42 -9.04 -15.12
CA PRO A 21 15.86 -8.40 -16.36
C PRO A 21 14.79 -7.46 -16.91
N ARG A 22 15.16 -6.20 -17.18
CA ARG A 22 14.26 -5.16 -17.74
C ARG A 22 13.03 -4.84 -16.87
N GLY A 23 13.06 -5.18 -15.58
CA GLY A 23 11.98 -4.90 -14.64
C GLY A 23 10.73 -5.76 -14.87
N TYR A 24 9.66 -5.42 -14.16
CA TYR A 24 8.39 -6.15 -14.20
C TYR A 24 7.19 -5.19 -14.05
N ALA A 25 6.04 -5.63 -14.57
CA ALA A 25 4.76 -5.03 -14.25
C ALA A 25 4.19 -5.64 -12.97
N ILE A 26 3.39 -4.90 -12.21
CA ILE A 26 2.73 -5.39 -11.01
C ILE A 26 1.22 -5.17 -11.08
N LEU A 27 0.44 -6.16 -10.61
CA LEU A 27 -1.02 -6.08 -10.53
C LEU A 27 -1.43 -5.76 -9.10
N SER A 28 -2.20 -4.69 -8.94
CA SER A 28 -2.94 -4.35 -7.74
C SER A 28 -4.42 -4.64 -7.98
N HIS A 29 -5.07 -5.35 -7.06
CA HIS A 29 -6.50 -5.65 -7.17
C HIS A 29 -7.16 -5.79 -5.79
N VAL A 30 -8.48 -5.91 -5.80
CA VAL A 30 -9.22 -6.46 -4.65
C VAL A 30 -9.50 -7.94 -4.91
N TRP A 31 -9.20 -8.79 -3.93
CA TRP A 31 -9.42 -10.22 -4.04
C TRP A 31 -10.90 -10.54 -4.16
N ASP A 32 -11.23 -11.47 -5.06
CA ASP A 32 -12.54 -12.07 -5.18
C ASP A 32 -12.65 -13.34 -4.31
N LYS A 33 -13.84 -13.94 -4.27
CA LYS A 33 -14.07 -15.20 -3.53
C LYS A 33 -13.22 -16.37 -4.03
N THR A 34 -12.81 -16.31 -5.30
CA THR A 34 -12.02 -17.35 -5.96
C THR A 34 -10.94 -16.66 -6.79
N GLU A 35 -9.70 -16.80 -6.35
CA GLU A 35 -8.51 -16.37 -7.09
C GLU A 35 -7.66 -17.59 -7.39
N GLN A 36 -7.00 -17.55 -8.55
CA GLN A 36 -6.02 -18.57 -8.90
C GLN A 36 -4.77 -18.39 -8.03
N THR A 37 -4.38 -19.44 -7.33
CA THR A 37 -3.27 -19.46 -6.37
C THR A 37 -1.94 -19.81 -7.04
N PHE A 38 -0.84 -19.68 -6.30
CA PHE A 38 0.48 -20.14 -6.73
C PHE A 38 0.46 -21.62 -7.15
N GLN A 39 -0.22 -22.46 -6.34
CA GLN A 39 -0.36 -23.89 -6.55
C GLN A 39 -1.13 -24.21 -7.82
N ASP A 40 -2.19 -23.45 -8.11
CA ASP A 40 -2.98 -23.63 -9.34
C ASP A 40 -2.13 -23.34 -10.58
N ILE A 41 -1.28 -22.30 -10.55
CA ILE A 41 -0.36 -21.99 -11.65
C ILE A 41 0.69 -23.09 -11.82
N GLN A 42 1.26 -23.60 -10.72
CA GLN A 42 2.21 -24.72 -10.76
C GLN A 42 1.57 -26.00 -11.32
N ALA A 43 0.32 -26.29 -10.95
CA ALA A 43 -0.42 -27.43 -11.47
C ALA A 43 -0.69 -27.32 -12.97
N LEU A 44 -1.07 -26.12 -13.45
CA LEU A 44 -1.22 -25.86 -14.87
C LEU A 44 0.10 -26.03 -15.62
N ARG A 45 1.22 -25.52 -15.08
CA ARG A 45 2.55 -25.69 -15.69
C ARG A 45 2.89 -27.18 -15.89
N ILE A 46 2.68 -28.01 -14.86
CA ILE A 46 2.95 -29.45 -14.94
C ILE A 46 2.10 -30.10 -16.02
N LYS A 47 0.79 -29.82 -16.03
CA LYS A 47 -0.13 -30.36 -17.04
C LYS A 47 0.25 -29.96 -18.46
N CYS A 48 0.55 -28.69 -18.68
CA CYS A 48 0.88 -28.16 -20.00
C CYS A 48 2.24 -28.64 -20.52
N ALA A 49 3.14 -29.04 -19.63
CA ALA A 49 4.41 -29.65 -20.01
C ALA A 49 4.22 -31.05 -20.65
N GLU A 50 3.12 -31.74 -20.35
CA GLU A 50 2.81 -33.07 -20.91
C GLU A 50 2.21 -33.00 -22.32
N ASP A 51 1.33 -32.03 -22.58
CA ASP A 51 0.59 -31.90 -23.86
C ASP A 51 1.08 -30.76 -24.76
N GLY A 52 2.03 -29.95 -24.28
CA GLY A 52 2.61 -28.82 -25.02
C GLY A 52 1.71 -27.59 -25.13
N THR A 53 0.59 -27.55 -24.40
CA THR A 53 -0.31 -26.39 -24.39
C THR A 53 0.37 -25.18 -23.71
N ASN A 54 -0.18 -23.98 -23.92
CA ASN A 54 0.28 -22.79 -23.23
C ASN A 54 -0.56 -22.58 -21.96
N PRO A 55 0.02 -22.57 -20.74
CA PRO A 55 -0.73 -22.36 -19.50
C PRO A 55 -1.53 -21.06 -19.50
N ARG A 56 -1.08 -20.01 -20.21
CA ARG A 56 -1.80 -18.74 -20.36
C ARG A 56 -3.19 -18.89 -21.00
N ASP A 57 -3.40 -19.93 -21.79
CA ASP A 57 -4.70 -20.21 -22.38
C ASP A 57 -5.65 -20.86 -21.36
N LEU A 58 -5.14 -21.43 -20.28
CA LEU A 58 -5.90 -22.17 -19.26
C LEU A 58 -6.07 -21.44 -17.92
N VAL A 59 -5.29 -20.38 -17.66
CA VAL A 59 -5.48 -19.53 -16.47
C VAL A 59 -6.81 -18.78 -16.49
N CYS A 60 -7.21 -18.22 -15.35
CA CYS A 60 -8.42 -17.40 -15.30
C CYS A 60 -8.26 -16.09 -16.11
N ASP A 61 -9.39 -15.48 -16.48
CA ASP A 61 -9.41 -14.28 -17.31
C ASP A 61 -8.61 -13.12 -16.72
N LYS A 62 -8.57 -12.99 -15.39
CA LYS A 62 -7.81 -11.94 -14.70
C LYS A 62 -6.30 -12.09 -14.95
N VAL A 63 -5.76 -13.29 -14.74
CA VAL A 63 -4.32 -13.56 -14.98
C VAL A 63 -4.00 -13.41 -16.46
N ARG A 64 -4.85 -13.94 -17.34
CA ARG A 64 -4.66 -13.84 -18.80
C ARG A 64 -4.63 -12.37 -19.25
N ALA A 65 -5.60 -11.58 -18.84
CA ALA A 65 -5.70 -10.18 -19.23
C ALA A 65 -4.53 -9.35 -18.68
N PHE A 66 -4.12 -9.59 -17.43
CA PHE A 66 -2.91 -8.98 -16.87
C PHE A 66 -1.66 -9.32 -17.70
N CYS A 67 -1.43 -10.60 -17.99
CA CYS A 67 -0.29 -11.03 -18.80
C CYS A 67 -0.30 -10.40 -20.20
N VAL A 68 -1.45 -10.39 -20.87
CA VAL A 68 -1.59 -9.79 -22.22
C VAL A 68 -1.34 -8.27 -22.18
N LEU A 69 -1.84 -7.57 -21.16
CA LEU A 69 -1.63 -6.14 -21.01
C LEU A 69 -0.16 -5.82 -20.74
N ALA A 70 0.47 -6.55 -19.82
CA ALA A 70 1.89 -6.39 -19.49
C ALA A 70 2.81 -6.70 -20.69
N GLU A 71 2.54 -7.78 -21.43
CA GLU A 71 3.29 -8.15 -22.64
C GLU A 71 3.18 -7.07 -23.73
N ARG A 72 1.98 -6.54 -23.97
CA ARG A 72 1.75 -5.45 -24.94
C ARG A 72 2.49 -4.17 -24.57
N ALA A 73 2.65 -3.90 -23.28
CA ALA A 73 3.43 -2.78 -22.76
C ALA A 73 4.96 -3.05 -22.76
N GLY A 74 5.39 -4.24 -23.19
CA GLY A 74 6.80 -4.61 -23.32
C GLY A 74 7.43 -5.24 -22.08
N HIS A 75 6.62 -5.67 -21.11
CA HIS A 75 7.08 -6.37 -19.91
C HIS A 75 7.01 -7.89 -20.11
N GLU A 76 8.15 -8.55 -19.95
CA GLU A 76 8.26 -10.02 -19.96
C GLU A 76 7.76 -10.63 -18.65
N TRP A 77 7.83 -9.87 -17.56
CA TRP A 77 7.54 -10.33 -16.22
C TRP A 77 6.38 -9.55 -15.59
N GLY A 78 5.47 -10.28 -14.95
CA GLY A 78 4.35 -9.74 -14.20
C GLY A 78 4.29 -10.29 -12.78
N TRP A 79 4.02 -9.45 -11.79
CA TRP A 79 3.78 -9.86 -10.41
C TRP A 79 2.32 -9.66 -10.02
N ALA A 80 1.72 -10.67 -9.37
CA ALA A 80 0.38 -10.56 -8.78
C ALA A 80 0.31 -11.38 -7.47
N ASP A 81 -0.03 -10.74 -6.36
CA ASP A 81 -0.03 -11.33 -5.01
C ASP A 81 -0.88 -12.61 -4.88
N MET A 82 -1.92 -12.74 -5.71
CA MET A 82 -2.78 -13.92 -5.76
C MET A 82 -2.00 -15.21 -6.08
N CYS A 83 -1.04 -15.14 -7.00
CA CYS A 83 -0.39 -16.30 -7.61
C CYS A 83 1.15 -16.26 -7.61
N CYS A 84 1.77 -15.12 -7.27
CA CYS A 84 3.23 -14.97 -7.18
C CYS A 84 3.78 -15.11 -5.76
N ILE A 85 2.93 -15.44 -4.79
CA ILE A 85 3.32 -15.71 -3.40
C ILE A 85 2.85 -17.12 -3.06
N ASP A 86 3.77 -17.99 -2.66
CA ASP A 86 3.41 -19.26 -2.04
C ASP A 86 2.91 -19.04 -0.61
N LYS A 87 1.58 -18.92 -0.48
CA LYS A 87 0.89 -18.74 0.81
C LYS A 87 0.93 -19.97 1.71
N THR A 88 1.36 -21.13 1.19
CA THR A 88 1.54 -22.35 1.99
C THR A 88 2.89 -22.38 2.71
N SER A 89 3.86 -21.61 2.22
CA SER A 89 5.15 -21.38 2.88
C SER A 89 5.06 -20.18 3.82
N SER A 90 5.04 -20.44 5.14
CA SER A 90 5.00 -19.35 6.14
C SER A 90 6.21 -18.42 6.07
N THR A 91 7.36 -18.95 5.65
CA THR A 91 8.60 -18.17 5.47
C THR A 91 8.46 -17.23 4.28
N GLU A 92 8.03 -17.75 3.13
CA GLU A 92 7.85 -16.93 1.92
C GLU A 92 6.74 -15.89 2.11
N LEU A 93 5.63 -16.27 2.75
CA LEU A 93 4.55 -15.33 3.07
C LEU A 93 5.05 -14.18 3.96
N SER A 94 5.84 -14.50 4.99
CA SER A 94 6.39 -13.48 5.90
C SER A 94 7.36 -12.54 5.18
N GLU A 95 8.24 -13.09 4.34
CA GLU A 95 9.17 -12.31 3.52
C GLU A 95 8.42 -11.42 2.52
N ALA A 96 7.38 -11.95 1.88
CA ALA A 96 6.55 -11.21 0.94
C ALA A 96 5.85 -10.04 1.64
N ILE A 97 5.23 -10.26 2.80
CA ILE A 97 4.57 -9.21 3.60
C ILE A 97 5.53 -8.05 3.90
N VAL A 98 6.73 -8.35 4.39
CA VAL A 98 7.74 -7.34 4.74
C VAL A 98 8.29 -6.65 3.48
N SER A 99 8.26 -7.33 2.32
CA SER A 99 8.79 -6.82 1.05
C SER A 99 7.75 -6.15 0.15
N MET A 100 6.46 -6.16 0.49
CA MET A 100 5.37 -5.66 -0.37
C MET A 100 5.65 -4.25 -0.92
N TYR A 101 5.97 -3.29 -0.04
CA TYR A 101 6.28 -1.93 -0.45
C TYR A 101 7.46 -1.87 -1.42
N ARG A 102 8.48 -2.71 -1.22
CA ARG A 102 9.64 -2.78 -2.09
C ARG A 102 9.28 -3.39 -3.46
N TYR A 103 8.43 -4.41 -3.50
CA TYR A 103 7.94 -4.98 -4.75
C TYR A 103 7.14 -3.97 -5.58
N TYR A 104 6.29 -3.17 -4.93
CA TYR A 104 5.54 -2.12 -5.63
C TYR A 104 6.41 -0.92 -6.04
N SER A 105 7.36 -0.49 -5.21
CA SER A 105 8.23 0.66 -5.56
C SER A 105 9.28 0.38 -6.64
N LEU A 106 9.61 -0.89 -6.90
CA LEU A 106 10.53 -1.31 -7.96
C LEU A 106 9.83 -1.83 -9.22
N ALA A 107 8.50 -1.89 -9.23
CA ALA A 107 7.76 -2.20 -10.44
C ALA A 107 7.82 -1.03 -11.43
N GLU A 108 7.94 -1.32 -12.72
CA GLU A 108 7.95 -0.30 -13.78
C GLU A 108 6.56 0.33 -13.97
N VAL A 109 5.52 -0.45 -13.75
CA VAL A 109 4.12 -0.03 -13.81
C VAL A 109 3.27 -0.86 -12.86
N CYS A 110 2.40 -0.20 -12.11
CA CYS A 110 1.35 -0.84 -11.33
C CYS A 110 0.01 -0.71 -12.07
N TYR A 111 -0.58 -1.82 -12.44
CA TYR A 111 -1.94 -1.87 -12.97
C TYR A 111 -2.90 -2.08 -11.81
N ALA A 112 -3.62 -1.04 -11.41
CA ALA A 112 -4.70 -1.15 -10.44
C ALA A 112 -5.96 -1.59 -11.19
N TYR A 113 -6.41 -2.83 -10.99
CA TYR A 113 -7.61 -3.38 -11.61
C TYR A 113 -8.83 -3.24 -10.70
N LEU A 114 -9.80 -2.44 -11.13
CA LEU A 114 -10.99 -2.06 -10.38
C LEU A 114 -12.19 -2.79 -10.97
N ARG A 115 -12.40 -4.02 -10.50
CA ARG A 115 -13.49 -4.90 -10.99
C ARG A 115 -14.90 -4.27 -10.85
N ASP A 116 -15.08 -3.35 -9.90
CA ASP A 116 -16.35 -2.69 -9.61
C ASP A 116 -16.55 -1.35 -10.33
N VAL A 117 -15.63 -0.96 -11.22
CA VAL A 117 -15.70 0.32 -11.95
C VAL A 117 -15.90 0.04 -13.45
N PRO A 118 -16.95 0.60 -14.08
CA PRO A 118 -17.18 0.45 -15.51
C PRO A 118 -16.24 1.36 -16.33
N THR A 119 -16.46 1.47 -17.64
CA THR A 119 -15.61 2.25 -18.54
C THR A 119 -15.84 3.76 -18.40
N THR A 120 -14.95 4.57 -18.97
CA THR A 120 -15.07 6.05 -18.94
C THR A 120 -16.29 6.59 -19.69
N SER A 121 -16.89 5.79 -20.59
CA SER A 121 -18.15 6.14 -21.26
C SER A 121 -19.38 5.94 -20.37
N GLU A 122 -19.25 5.13 -19.32
CA GLU A 122 -20.35 4.72 -18.43
C GLU A 122 -20.23 5.32 -17.03
N ASP A 123 -19.02 5.70 -16.59
CA ASP A 123 -18.75 6.33 -15.29
C ASP A 123 -18.20 7.75 -15.46
N ASP A 124 -18.79 8.71 -14.74
CA ASP A 124 -18.13 9.99 -14.50
C ASP A 124 -17.24 9.86 -13.26
N LEU A 125 -15.94 9.69 -13.49
CA LEU A 125 -14.95 9.55 -12.41
C LEU A 125 -14.97 10.75 -11.43
N ARG A 126 -15.38 11.94 -11.87
CA ARG A 126 -15.42 13.16 -11.05
C ARG A 126 -16.79 13.46 -10.46
N GLY A 127 -17.80 12.67 -10.80
CA GLY A 127 -19.13 12.74 -10.22
C GLY A 127 -19.10 12.53 -8.69
N PRO A 128 -20.18 12.86 -7.97
CA PRO A 128 -20.29 12.59 -6.54
C PRO A 128 -20.26 11.08 -6.23
N ASP A 129 -19.97 10.70 -4.99
CA ASP A 129 -19.87 9.29 -4.55
C ASP A 129 -21.09 8.41 -4.91
N SER A 130 -22.29 9.00 -4.97
CA SER A 130 -23.52 8.29 -5.33
C SER A 130 -23.63 7.95 -6.82
N GLU A 131 -22.81 8.58 -7.66
CA GLU A 131 -22.87 8.52 -9.12
C GLU A 131 -21.54 8.08 -9.75
N SER A 132 -20.43 8.15 -9.02
CA SER A 132 -19.10 7.70 -9.48
C SER A 132 -18.74 6.35 -8.88
N ALA A 133 -18.77 5.30 -9.70
CA ALA A 133 -18.31 3.97 -9.31
C ALA A 133 -16.82 3.97 -8.97
N PHE A 134 -16.01 4.80 -9.65
CA PHE A 134 -14.61 5.00 -9.32
C PHE A 134 -14.42 5.47 -7.87
N ARG A 135 -15.09 6.56 -7.46
CA ARG A 135 -15.02 7.05 -6.07
C ARG A 135 -15.46 6.00 -5.05
N ALA A 136 -16.53 5.28 -5.36
CA ALA A 136 -17.10 4.25 -4.49
C ALA A 136 -16.34 2.92 -4.51
N SER A 137 -15.30 2.76 -5.36
CA SER A 137 -14.62 1.49 -5.53
C SER A 137 -14.06 0.94 -4.21
N ARG A 138 -14.26 -0.36 -4.00
CA ARG A 138 -13.68 -1.10 -2.87
C ARG A 138 -12.16 -1.03 -2.84
N TRP A 139 -11.53 -0.77 -4.00
CA TRP A 139 -10.07 -0.63 -4.08
C TRP A 139 -9.56 0.48 -3.18
N HIS A 140 -10.24 1.63 -3.09
CA HIS A 140 -9.85 2.74 -2.21
C HIS A 140 -10.01 2.43 -0.72
N LYS A 141 -10.85 1.44 -0.39
CA LYS A 141 -11.14 1.03 0.99
C LYS A 141 -10.31 -0.16 1.43
N ARG A 142 -9.52 -0.81 0.57
CA ARG A 142 -8.68 -1.95 1.00
C ARG A 142 -7.41 -1.45 1.70
N GLY A 143 -7.00 -2.06 2.82
CA GLY A 143 -5.78 -1.66 3.55
C GLY A 143 -4.51 -1.67 2.68
N TRP A 144 -4.22 -2.82 2.06
CA TRP A 144 -3.01 -3.04 1.26
C TRP A 144 -2.84 -2.08 0.09
N THR A 145 -3.94 -1.70 -0.59
CA THR A 145 -3.89 -0.82 -1.77
C THR A 145 -3.36 0.59 -1.47
N LEU A 146 -3.20 0.98 -0.20
CA LEU A 146 -2.52 2.22 0.17
C LEU A 146 -1.05 2.21 -0.24
N GLN A 147 -0.33 1.13 0.06
CA GLN A 147 1.06 0.99 -0.37
C GLN A 147 1.14 0.83 -1.89
N GLU A 148 0.17 0.15 -2.48
CA GLU A 148 0.10 -0.09 -3.93
C GLU A 148 -0.21 1.21 -4.71
N LEU A 149 -0.83 2.20 -4.05
CA LEU A 149 -1.02 3.56 -4.57
C LEU A 149 0.26 4.40 -4.44
N ILE A 150 0.87 4.39 -3.25
CA ILE A 150 1.95 5.32 -2.91
C ILE A 150 3.31 4.85 -3.44
N ALA A 151 3.62 3.56 -3.32
CA ALA A 151 4.96 3.03 -3.57
C ALA A 151 5.39 3.07 -5.06
N PRO A 152 4.56 2.67 -6.04
CA PRO A 152 4.97 2.68 -7.45
C PRO A 152 5.12 4.11 -7.97
N SER A 153 6.05 4.33 -8.90
CA SER A 153 6.17 5.61 -9.60
C SER A 153 4.99 5.84 -10.56
N LEU A 154 4.56 4.78 -11.26
CA LEU A 154 3.45 4.80 -12.20
C LEU A 154 2.36 3.82 -11.75
N VAL A 155 1.13 4.33 -11.64
CA VAL A 155 -0.07 3.51 -11.45
C VAL A 155 -1.06 3.86 -12.55
N LEU A 156 -1.58 2.86 -13.25
CA LEU A 156 -2.66 2.97 -14.22
C LEU A 156 -3.91 2.30 -13.65
N PHE A 157 -4.99 3.06 -13.52
CA PHE A 157 -6.27 2.56 -13.07
C PHE A 157 -7.00 1.93 -14.25
N LEU A 158 -7.48 0.70 -14.06
CA LEU A 158 -8.15 -0.09 -15.08
C LEU A 158 -9.59 -0.38 -14.64
N SER A 159 -10.53 -0.27 -15.57
CA SER A 159 -11.93 -0.68 -15.37
C SER A 159 -12.09 -2.19 -15.24
N CYS A 160 -13.31 -2.64 -15.00
CA CYS A 160 -13.71 -4.05 -15.02
C CYS A 160 -13.52 -4.72 -16.39
N THR A 161 -13.35 -3.95 -17.46
CA THR A 161 -13.07 -4.40 -18.83
C THR A 161 -11.62 -4.16 -19.26
N TRP A 162 -10.72 -3.82 -18.32
CA TRP A 162 -9.30 -3.53 -18.56
C TRP A 162 -9.04 -2.27 -19.42
N GLU A 163 -10.02 -1.36 -19.48
CA GLU A 163 -9.84 -0.03 -20.08
C GLU A 163 -9.07 0.88 -19.12
N ILE A 164 -8.13 1.68 -19.63
CA ILE A 164 -7.40 2.66 -18.82
C ILE A 164 -8.33 3.83 -18.49
N LEU A 165 -8.60 4.02 -17.19
CA LEU A 165 -9.39 5.12 -16.65
C LEU A 165 -8.55 6.39 -16.46
N GLY A 166 -7.25 6.22 -16.19
CA GLY A 166 -6.30 7.32 -16.00
C GLY A 166 -5.07 6.87 -15.20
N SER A 167 -4.05 7.72 -15.15
CA SER A 167 -2.89 7.49 -14.29
C SER A 167 -3.09 8.09 -12.90
N LYS A 168 -2.31 7.63 -11.91
CA LYS A 168 -2.23 8.25 -10.58
C LYS A 168 -1.90 9.74 -10.63
N ALA A 169 -1.03 10.17 -11.55
CA ALA A 169 -0.67 11.57 -11.67
C ALA A 169 -1.82 12.41 -12.22
N ASP A 170 -2.54 11.90 -13.23
CA ASP A 170 -3.68 12.60 -13.86
C ASP A 170 -4.87 12.72 -12.90
N LEU A 171 -5.06 11.70 -12.06
CA LEU A 171 -6.17 11.60 -11.10
C LEU A 171 -5.79 12.07 -9.69
N ALA A 172 -4.61 12.68 -9.50
CA ALA A 172 -4.07 12.94 -8.17
C ALA A 172 -4.97 13.81 -7.28
N ASP A 173 -5.61 14.86 -7.81
CA ASP A 173 -6.51 15.72 -7.03
C ASP A 173 -7.79 14.96 -6.61
N LEU A 174 -8.35 14.16 -7.53
CA LEU A 174 -9.49 13.29 -7.25
C LEU A 174 -9.14 12.23 -6.20
N LEU A 175 -7.96 11.62 -6.32
CA LEU A 175 -7.46 10.62 -5.39
C LEU A 175 -7.16 11.23 -4.01
N GLU A 176 -6.72 12.49 -3.93
CA GLU A 176 -6.55 13.20 -2.66
C GLU A 176 -7.89 13.35 -1.94
N GLU A 177 -8.96 13.73 -2.65
CA GLU A 177 -10.30 13.81 -2.07
C GLU A 177 -10.78 12.44 -1.53
N ILE A 178 -10.54 11.36 -2.28
CA ILE A 178 -11.00 10.01 -1.91
C ILE A 178 -10.16 9.42 -0.77
N THR A 179 -8.85 9.58 -0.81
CA THR A 179 -7.89 8.81 0.02
C THR A 179 -7.20 9.63 1.09
N ARG A 180 -7.29 10.96 1.04
CA ARG A 180 -6.55 11.93 1.86
C ARG A 180 -5.03 11.92 1.65
N VAL A 181 -4.52 11.14 0.70
CA VAL A 181 -3.11 11.18 0.31
C VAL A 181 -2.91 12.45 -0.53
N PRO A 182 -2.02 13.37 -0.14
CA PRO A 182 -1.87 14.64 -0.83
C PRO A 182 -1.53 14.45 -2.31
N ALA A 183 -2.12 15.26 -3.21
CA ALA A 183 -1.86 15.14 -4.64
C ALA A 183 -0.38 15.31 -4.99
N ALA A 184 0.35 16.15 -4.24
CA ALA A 184 1.80 16.31 -4.36
C ALA A 184 2.58 15.00 -4.09
N VAL A 185 2.12 14.16 -3.15
CA VAL A 185 2.72 12.83 -2.90
C VAL A 185 2.41 11.89 -4.07
N LEU A 186 1.18 11.93 -4.58
CA LEU A 186 0.74 11.08 -5.70
C LEU A 186 1.44 11.43 -7.02
N ARG A 187 1.78 12.71 -7.23
CA ARG A 187 2.57 13.23 -8.34
C ARG A 187 4.08 13.10 -8.15
N LEU A 188 4.53 12.56 -7.02
CA LEU A 188 5.95 12.42 -6.64
C LEU A 188 6.68 13.78 -6.50
N GLU A 189 5.95 14.85 -6.22
CA GLU A 189 6.47 16.19 -5.94
C GLU A 189 6.97 16.33 -4.49
N ASP A 190 6.35 15.58 -3.57
CA ASP A 190 6.75 15.46 -2.17
C ASP A 190 6.91 13.98 -1.76
N GLU A 191 7.87 13.70 -0.88
CA GLU A 191 8.00 12.37 -0.28
C GLU A 191 6.95 12.18 0.81
N HIS A 192 6.33 10.99 0.84
CA HIS A 192 5.36 10.65 1.89
C HIS A 192 5.96 10.79 3.32
N SER A 193 7.25 10.54 3.50
CA SER A 193 7.99 10.70 4.75
C SER A 193 8.12 12.14 5.24
N ALA A 194 7.90 13.13 4.37
CA ALA A 194 7.89 14.55 4.74
C ALA A 194 6.60 14.94 5.50
N HIS A 195 5.62 14.05 5.54
CA HIS A 195 4.38 14.21 6.30
C HIS A 195 4.49 13.59 7.69
N CYS A 196 3.88 14.27 8.67
CA CYS A 196 3.89 13.81 10.04
C CYS A 196 3.20 12.46 10.21
N VAL A 197 3.50 11.77 11.31
CA VAL A 197 2.95 10.45 11.62
C VAL A 197 1.42 10.46 11.62
N ALA A 198 0.78 11.46 12.23
CA ALA A 198 -0.68 11.58 12.23
C ALA A 198 -1.26 11.69 10.81
N ALA A 199 -0.63 12.49 9.94
CA ALA A 199 -1.08 12.65 8.55
C ALA A 199 -0.97 11.33 7.79
N ARG A 200 0.17 10.63 7.89
CA ARG A 200 0.36 9.31 7.26
C ARG A 200 -0.62 8.25 7.78
N MET A 201 -0.87 8.21 9.10
CA MET A 201 -1.88 7.32 9.68
C MET A 201 -3.28 7.59 9.14
N SER A 202 -3.63 8.87 8.93
CA SER A 202 -4.96 9.26 8.45
C SER A 202 -5.30 8.76 7.04
N TRP A 203 -4.30 8.45 6.21
CA TRP A 203 -4.47 7.88 4.86
C TRP A 203 -5.03 6.45 4.88
N ALA A 204 -4.94 5.79 6.03
CA ALA A 204 -5.48 4.46 6.27
C ALA A 204 -6.76 4.46 7.12
N ALA A 205 -7.22 5.62 7.57
CA ALA A 205 -8.28 5.73 8.57
C ALA A 205 -9.64 5.15 8.13
N ASP A 206 -9.93 5.11 6.83
CA ASP A 206 -11.17 4.54 6.28
C ASP A 206 -10.89 3.30 5.41
N ARG A 207 -9.74 2.66 5.64
CA ARG A 207 -9.38 1.41 4.96
C ARG A 207 -9.65 0.22 5.87
N GLU A 208 -10.00 -0.90 5.25
CA GLU A 208 -10.44 -2.13 5.88
C GLU A 208 -9.53 -3.29 5.51
N THR A 209 -9.28 -4.14 6.48
CA THR A 209 -8.50 -5.36 6.35
C THR A 209 -9.30 -6.58 6.80
N THR A 210 -8.96 -7.74 6.26
CA THR A 210 -9.64 -9.00 6.61
C THR A 210 -9.11 -9.55 7.93
N ARG A 211 -7.78 -9.49 8.10
CA ARG A 211 -7.12 -9.81 9.37
C ARG A 211 -6.81 -8.51 10.11
N PRO A 212 -7.02 -8.45 11.43
CA PRO A 212 -6.75 -7.24 12.20
C PRO A 212 -5.27 -6.82 12.10
N GLU A 213 -4.34 -7.77 12.03
CA GLU A 213 -2.90 -7.48 11.93
C GLU A 213 -2.51 -6.86 10.57
N ASP A 214 -3.28 -7.12 9.51
CA ASP A 214 -3.00 -6.54 8.20
C ASP A 214 -3.18 -5.01 8.21
N GLU A 215 -3.93 -4.45 9.16
CA GLU A 215 -4.06 -2.99 9.37
C GLU A 215 -2.69 -2.34 9.65
N VAL A 216 -1.75 -3.15 10.17
CA VAL A 216 -0.38 -2.75 10.48
C VAL A 216 0.57 -3.10 9.35
N TYR A 217 0.47 -4.32 8.84
CA TYR A 217 1.39 -4.80 7.82
C TYR A 217 1.25 -3.99 6.52
N CYS A 218 0.04 -3.54 6.21
CA CYS A 218 -0.21 -2.60 5.12
C CYS A 218 0.28 -1.16 5.38
N LEU A 219 0.90 -0.86 6.53
CA LEU A 219 1.49 0.46 6.83
C LEU A 219 3.02 0.44 6.98
N MET A 220 3.63 -0.73 7.14
CA MET A 220 5.08 -0.87 7.33
C MET A 220 5.89 -0.07 6.31
N GLY A 221 5.57 -0.20 5.03
CA GLY A 221 6.28 0.51 3.95
C GLY A 221 6.11 2.02 3.98
N ILE A 222 4.94 2.51 4.39
CA ILE A 222 4.64 3.95 4.52
C ILE A 222 5.46 4.59 5.65
N PHE A 223 5.78 3.81 6.68
CA PHE A 223 6.59 4.26 7.81
C PHE A 223 8.07 3.84 7.73
N GLY A 224 8.46 3.03 6.74
CA GLY A 224 9.81 2.48 6.65
C GLY A 224 10.14 1.50 7.78
N ILE A 225 9.14 0.83 8.34
CA ILE A 225 9.29 -0.11 9.46
C ILE A 225 9.43 -1.53 8.92
N PHE A 226 10.35 -2.29 9.51
CA PHE A 226 10.53 -3.71 9.25
C PHE A 226 10.35 -4.46 10.56
N MET A 227 9.21 -5.15 10.69
CA MET A 227 8.93 -5.98 11.86
C MET A 227 8.38 -7.34 11.41
N PRO A 228 8.69 -8.45 12.10
CA PRO A 228 8.17 -9.77 11.73
C PRO A 228 6.63 -9.82 11.84
N PRO A 229 5.91 -10.33 10.82
CA PRO A 229 4.48 -10.55 10.90
C PRO A 229 4.16 -11.67 11.89
N LEU A 230 3.34 -11.38 12.90
CA LEU A 230 2.82 -12.34 13.87
C LEU A 230 1.28 -12.40 13.80
N TYR A 231 0.74 -13.25 12.92
CA TYR A 231 -0.71 -13.47 12.90
C TYR A 231 -1.20 -14.16 14.18
N GLY A 232 -2.27 -13.63 14.78
CA GLY A 232 -2.83 -14.07 16.06
C GLY A 232 -2.61 -13.08 17.21
N GLU A 233 -1.78 -12.03 17.01
CA GLU A 233 -1.58 -10.99 18.02
C GLU A 233 -2.73 -9.96 18.06
N GLY A 234 -3.60 -9.95 17.05
CA GLY A 234 -4.76 -9.07 16.97
C GLY A 234 -4.38 -7.59 17.03
N LYS A 235 -5.06 -6.82 17.90
CA LYS A 235 -4.83 -5.37 18.02
C LYS A 235 -3.45 -5.00 18.58
N ASN A 236 -2.73 -5.96 19.19
CA ASN A 236 -1.37 -5.71 19.68
C ASN A 236 -0.39 -5.41 18.54
N ALA A 237 -0.69 -5.81 17.30
CA ALA A 237 0.09 -5.45 16.14
C ALA A 237 0.22 -3.92 16.00
N PHE A 238 -0.87 -3.18 16.24
CA PHE A 238 -0.90 -1.72 16.06
C PHE A 238 -0.18 -0.97 17.18
N LEU A 239 -0.19 -1.55 18.38
CA LEU A 239 0.67 -1.09 19.47
C LEU A 239 2.15 -1.22 19.08
N ARG A 240 2.57 -2.40 18.61
CA ARG A 240 3.95 -2.65 18.16
C ARG A 240 4.37 -1.71 17.02
N LEU A 241 3.48 -1.44 16.05
CA LEU A 241 3.77 -0.47 15.00
C LEU A 241 4.08 0.92 15.57
N GLN A 242 3.27 1.39 16.51
CA GLN A 242 3.49 2.70 17.15
C GLN A 242 4.81 2.72 17.95
N GLU A 243 5.14 1.64 18.66
CA GLU A 243 6.43 1.49 19.33
C GLU A 243 7.61 1.54 18.35
N GLU A 244 7.53 0.82 17.23
CA GLU A 244 8.57 0.83 16.20
C GLU A 244 8.72 2.20 15.53
N ILE A 245 7.61 2.91 15.29
CA ILE A 245 7.64 4.29 14.78
C ILE A 245 8.37 5.20 15.77
N MET A 246 8.05 5.14 17.07
CA MET A 246 8.70 5.99 18.09
C MET A 246 10.20 5.71 18.24
N LYS A 247 10.65 4.48 17.99
CA LYS A 247 12.09 4.15 18.01
C LYS A 247 12.85 4.82 16.87
N GLN A 248 12.18 5.14 15.76
CA GLN A 248 12.81 5.63 14.52
C GLN A 248 12.52 7.09 14.20
N VAL A 249 11.38 7.63 14.69
CA VAL A 249 10.87 8.95 14.32
C VAL A 249 10.50 9.72 15.59
N ASP A 250 11.17 10.86 15.80
CA ASP A 250 10.83 11.84 16.83
C ASP A 250 9.72 12.79 16.34
N ASP A 251 8.49 12.26 16.25
CA ASP A 251 7.31 13.01 15.81
C ASP A 251 6.19 12.90 16.85
N PRO A 252 5.91 13.97 17.62
CA PRO A 252 4.89 13.94 18.67
C PRO A 252 3.46 13.80 18.13
N SER A 253 3.25 13.95 16.81
CA SER A 253 1.93 13.73 16.20
C SER A 253 1.45 12.28 16.31
N ILE A 254 2.31 11.33 16.70
CA ILE A 254 1.87 9.98 17.05
C ILE A 254 0.83 9.96 18.20
N PHE A 255 0.79 11.00 19.03
CA PHE A 255 -0.22 11.16 20.10
C PHE A 255 -1.40 12.06 19.70
N ALA A 256 -1.44 12.58 18.47
CA ALA A 256 -2.47 13.48 17.98
C ALA A 256 -3.65 12.72 17.33
N TRP A 257 -4.17 11.71 18.03
CA TRP A 257 -5.32 10.90 17.64
C TRP A 257 -6.55 11.23 18.51
N GLY A 258 -7.72 10.83 18.03
CA GLY A 258 -8.99 11.08 18.70
C GLY A 258 -9.67 12.36 18.23
N ASP A 259 -10.58 12.86 19.07
CA ASP A 259 -11.42 14.00 18.74
C ASP A 259 -10.66 15.33 18.91
N VAL A 260 -10.73 16.19 17.89
CA VAL A 260 -10.16 17.54 17.96
C VAL A 260 -11.21 18.49 18.52
N TYR A 261 -10.96 18.98 19.73
CA TYR A 261 -11.80 19.98 20.36
C TYR A 261 -11.27 21.38 20.02
N SER A 262 -11.94 22.08 19.11
CA SER A 262 -11.69 23.52 18.86
C SER A 262 -12.36 24.35 19.95
N ILE A 263 -11.76 24.32 21.14
CA ILE A 263 -12.16 25.17 22.26
C ILE A 263 -11.07 26.22 22.43
N PRO A 264 -11.41 27.52 22.55
CA PRO A 264 -10.41 28.56 22.82
C PRO A 264 -9.76 28.30 24.18
N MET A 265 -8.62 27.61 24.19
CA MET A 265 -7.89 27.29 25.42
C MET A 265 -7.27 28.53 26.09
N ALA A 266 -7.23 29.66 25.39
CA ALA A 266 -6.64 30.91 25.88
C ALA A 266 -7.39 31.51 27.09
N ASP A 267 -8.65 31.14 27.28
CA ASP A 267 -9.53 31.74 28.31
C ASP A 267 -10.06 30.72 29.33
N LEU A 268 -9.61 29.47 29.30
CA LEU A 268 -10.08 28.43 30.23
C LEU A 268 -9.13 28.32 31.43
N ASP A 269 -9.70 28.35 32.64
CA ASP A 269 -9.00 27.92 33.85
C ASP A 269 -8.91 26.37 33.92
N ASP A 270 -8.04 25.86 34.81
CA ASP A 270 -7.80 24.42 34.95
C ASP A 270 -9.09 23.62 35.23
N ASP A 271 -10.04 24.19 35.97
CA ASP A 271 -11.33 23.57 36.29
C ASP A 271 -12.26 23.54 35.07
N GLN A 272 -12.22 24.57 34.22
CA GLN A 272 -12.95 24.63 32.96
C GLN A 272 -12.36 23.66 31.93
N VAL A 273 -11.03 23.54 31.87
CA VAL A 273 -10.36 22.51 31.08
C VAL A 273 -10.78 21.13 31.57
N LEU A 274 -10.73 20.86 32.88
CA LEU A 274 -11.19 19.58 33.46
C LEU A 274 -12.68 19.33 33.21
N ASN A 275 -13.53 20.35 33.25
CA ASN A 275 -14.96 20.23 33.00
C ASN A 275 -15.26 19.95 31.52
N VAL A 276 -14.56 20.61 30.60
CA VAL A 276 -14.59 20.31 29.17
C VAL A 276 -14.11 18.88 28.92
N TRP A 277 -13.01 18.50 29.55
CA TRP A 277 -12.45 17.14 29.48
C TRP A 277 -13.49 16.14 30.01
N SER A 278 -13.98 16.28 31.23
CA SER A 278 -14.94 15.36 31.84
C SER A 278 -16.33 15.32 31.18
N ARG A 279 -16.79 16.42 30.55
CA ARG A 279 -18.05 16.45 29.78
C ARG A 279 -17.93 15.82 28.40
N ASN A 280 -16.81 16.03 27.72
CA ASN A 280 -16.56 15.53 26.36
C ASN A 280 -15.79 14.20 26.34
N PHE A 281 -15.30 13.73 27.50
CA PHE A 281 -14.90 12.35 27.75
C PHE A 281 -16.10 11.50 28.22
N PRO A 282 -17.00 11.01 27.34
CA PRO A 282 -17.71 9.79 27.66
C PRO A 282 -17.38 8.60 26.73
N LYS A 283 -17.32 7.43 27.40
CA LYS A 283 -17.41 6.03 26.92
C LYS A 283 -16.29 5.45 26.07
N ARG A 284 -15.61 6.21 25.21
CA ARG A 284 -14.59 5.61 24.30
C ARG A 284 -13.33 5.15 25.05
N MET A 285 -12.94 5.83 26.12
CA MET A 285 -11.82 5.42 26.98
C MET A 285 -12.09 4.20 27.88
N ALA A 286 -13.34 3.73 28.03
CA ALA A 286 -13.58 2.45 28.72
C ALA A 286 -12.94 1.27 27.95
N THR A 287 -12.49 1.50 26.71
CA THR A 287 -11.86 0.51 25.82
C THR A 287 -10.41 0.88 25.43
N VAL A 288 -9.87 2.02 25.89
CA VAL A 288 -8.51 2.48 25.55
C VAL A 288 -7.57 2.13 26.70
N TYR A 289 -6.79 1.06 26.53
CA TYR A 289 -5.82 0.59 27.53
C TYR A 289 -4.41 1.22 27.34
N GLY A 290 -4.29 2.53 27.10
CA GLY A 290 -2.98 3.18 27.02
C GLY A 290 -2.93 4.56 26.34
N SER A 291 -1.71 5.11 26.21
CA SER A 291 -1.43 6.39 25.51
C SER A 291 -1.44 6.30 23.98
N PHE A 292 -1.55 5.09 23.44
CA PHE A 292 -1.53 4.81 22.01
C PHE A 292 -2.93 4.62 21.44
N ALA A 293 -3.08 4.94 20.16
CA ALA A 293 -4.31 4.70 19.41
C ALA A 293 -4.55 3.19 19.21
N ASN A 294 -5.81 2.80 18.95
CA ASN A 294 -6.17 1.40 18.74
C ASN A 294 -6.23 1.01 17.26
N SER A 295 -6.32 1.99 16.35
CA SER A 295 -6.38 1.79 14.89
C SER A 295 -5.98 3.10 14.18
N PRO A 296 -5.50 3.06 12.92
CA PRO A 296 -5.33 4.24 12.08
C PRO A 296 -6.59 5.10 11.95
N SER A 297 -7.79 4.52 12.12
CA SER A 297 -9.06 5.25 12.13
C SER A 297 -9.15 6.33 13.21
N ASP A 298 -8.43 6.16 14.33
CA ASP A 298 -8.34 7.17 15.39
C ASP A 298 -7.56 8.42 14.94
N PHE A 299 -6.77 8.34 13.85
CA PHE A 299 -6.06 9.46 13.25
C PHE A 299 -6.81 10.11 12.08
N ARG A 300 -8.13 9.90 11.93
CA ARG A 300 -8.91 10.41 10.78
C ARG A 300 -8.67 11.90 10.45
N LEU A 301 -8.49 12.74 11.48
CA LEU A 301 -8.25 14.18 11.31
C LEU A 301 -6.77 14.56 11.12
N GLY A 302 -5.85 13.59 11.21
CA GLY A 302 -4.41 13.79 11.10
C GLY A 302 -3.97 14.41 9.77
N HIS A 303 -4.71 14.21 8.67
CA HIS A 303 -4.44 14.84 7.37
C HIS A 303 -4.40 16.38 7.42
N ARG A 304 -5.03 16.99 8.43
CA ARG A 304 -5.03 18.45 8.63
C ARG A 304 -3.76 18.97 9.30
N MET A 305 -2.98 18.10 9.92
CA MET A 305 -1.74 18.47 10.59
C MET A 305 -0.62 18.65 9.57
N LYS A 306 0.16 19.71 9.74
CA LYS A 306 1.34 20.01 8.92
C LYS A 306 2.51 20.33 9.84
N HIS A 307 3.70 19.87 9.50
CA HIS A 307 4.91 20.39 10.14
C HIS A 307 5.00 21.90 9.88
N SER A 308 5.43 22.66 10.88
CA SER A 308 5.88 24.03 10.63
C SER A 308 7.05 24.00 9.64
N ALA A 309 7.21 25.03 8.82
CA ALA A 309 8.25 25.09 7.78
C ALA A 309 9.67 24.83 8.33
N GLU A 310 9.91 25.15 9.61
CA GLU A 310 11.18 24.99 10.33
C GLU A 310 11.46 23.56 10.83
N ARG A 311 10.45 22.67 10.86
CA ARG A 311 10.55 21.30 11.40
C ARG A 311 10.32 20.20 10.37
N ARG A 312 10.34 20.52 9.07
CA ARG A 312 10.29 19.45 8.05
C ARG A 312 11.51 18.55 8.24
N PRO A 313 11.34 17.23 8.39
CA PRO A 313 12.48 16.33 8.42
C PRO A 313 13.29 16.52 7.13
N PRO A 314 14.64 16.46 7.18
CA PRO A 314 15.46 16.61 5.99
C PRO A 314 15.01 15.60 4.92
N ARG A 315 15.07 16.00 3.65
CA ARG A 315 14.72 15.21 2.44
C ARG A 315 15.67 14.01 2.21
N GLN A 316 16.08 13.30 3.26
CA GLN A 316 16.85 12.07 3.15
C GLN A 316 16.05 10.94 3.75
N THR A 317 15.44 10.15 2.86
CA THR A 317 14.73 8.94 3.23
C THR A 317 15.71 7.80 3.56
N PHE A 318 15.25 6.89 4.40
CA PHE A 318 15.85 5.56 4.58
C PHE A 318 16.11 4.86 3.22
N TRP A 319 15.21 5.01 2.24
CA TRP A 319 15.35 4.40 0.92
C TRP A 319 16.43 5.05 0.04
N GLU A 320 16.72 6.34 0.20
CA GLU A 320 17.90 6.97 -0.41
C GLU A 320 19.22 6.45 0.19
N ARG A 321 19.25 6.13 1.50
CA ARG A 321 20.37 5.40 2.12
C ARG A 321 20.51 4.01 1.49
N PHE A 322 19.40 3.30 1.25
CA PHE A 322 19.43 1.97 0.63
C PHE A 322 19.94 2.00 -0.83
N LYS A 323 19.48 2.96 -1.64
CA LYS A 323 19.97 3.18 -3.03
C LYS A 323 21.46 3.55 -3.11
N ARG A 324 22.04 4.16 -2.06
CA ARG A 324 23.49 4.46 -2.00
C ARG A 324 24.35 3.23 -1.67
N VAL A 325 23.83 2.33 -0.84
CA VAL A 325 24.52 1.09 -0.45
C VAL A 325 24.60 0.11 -1.64
N SER A 326 23.58 0.06 -2.50
CA SER A 326 23.58 -0.79 -3.69
C SER A 326 24.42 -0.27 -4.88
N ARG A 327 24.91 0.98 -4.84
CA ARG A 327 25.79 1.56 -5.87
C ARG A 327 27.29 1.51 -5.54
N HIS A 328 27.67 1.00 -4.37
CA HIS A 328 29.07 0.85 -3.98
C HIS A 328 29.45 -0.64 -3.84
N SER A 329 29.56 -1.33 -4.97
CA SER A 329 30.49 -2.46 -5.06
C SER A 329 31.90 -1.89 -5.27
N PRO A 330 32.91 -2.23 -4.44
CA PRO A 330 34.28 -1.82 -4.68
C PRO A 330 34.87 -2.69 -5.78
N ASN A 331 34.76 -2.25 -7.04
CA ASN A 331 35.73 -2.62 -8.06
C ASN A 331 36.89 -1.61 -7.96
N SER A 332 37.87 -1.94 -7.14
CA SER A 332 39.23 -1.45 -7.29
C SER A 332 40.10 -2.65 -7.64
N PRO A 333 40.86 -2.62 -8.75
CA PRO A 333 41.78 -3.70 -9.08
C PRO A 333 42.91 -3.74 -8.06
N VAL A 334 43.27 -4.95 -7.64
CA VAL A 334 44.53 -5.23 -6.94
C VAL A 334 45.63 -5.14 -7.99
N ASP A 335 46.39 -4.05 -7.98
CA ASP A 335 47.68 -3.98 -8.68
C ASP A 335 48.81 -4.31 -7.69
N MET A 336 49.58 -5.33 -8.10
CA MET A 336 50.91 -5.83 -7.68
C MET A 336 51.51 -5.44 -6.32
#